data_AF-A0A7S3BS80-F1
#
_entry.id   AF-A0A7S3BS80-F1
#
_cell.length_a   1.000
_cell.length_b   1.000
_cell.length_c   1.000
_cell.angle_alpha   90.00
_cell.angle_beta   90.00
_cell.angle_gamma   90.00
#
_symmetry.space_group_name_H-M   'P 1'
#
loop_
_entity.id
_entity.type
_entity.pdbx_description
1 polymer ?
#
loop_
_entity_poly.entity_id
_entity_poly.type
_entity_poly.pdbx_seq_one_letter_code
_entity_poly.pdbx_strand_id
1 'polypeptide(L)'
;ESFNFYFPQDLDDEFLVTWEGFPAASGCNPMPWRYMNPGELVRFLLARTEDGFCFPLNPKWLLCDPGWYTLFEAQLKSRAGRAALEKWFPRKSGICKRLAAVHRKHPHGFVMERGADDSTAASRMDADLAEAELKRYITLQRARKKLRVVLFFMKMNKAKYGGNLKEMLADSADSASSSSAESAGYVLAPRWSFYDVLIAATAQRARLVRPNHGLFVLLLLLLLLLLLLLLL
;
A
#
# COMPACT_ATOMS: atom_id res chain seq x y z
N GLU A 1 -5.35 19.21 -3.00
CA GLU A 1 -6.34 18.22 -3.50
C GLU A 1 -6.01 17.44 -4.78
N SER A 2 -5.50 18.03 -5.87
CA SER A 2 -5.34 17.30 -7.14
C SER A 2 -4.43 16.05 -7.10
N PHE A 3 -3.56 15.93 -6.09
CA PHE A 3 -2.65 14.81 -5.88
C PHE A 3 -2.93 14.03 -4.58
N ASN A 4 -4.05 14.30 -3.92
CA ASN A 4 -4.48 13.54 -2.76
C ASN A 4 -5.11 12.22 -3.22
N PHE A 5 -4.27 11.23 -3.49
CA PHE A 5 -4.71 9.90 -3.93
C PHE A 5 -5.00 8.94 -2.78
N TYR A 6 -4.53 9.28 -1.57
CA TYR A 6 -4.62 8.42 -0.40
C TYR A 6 -5.98 8.56 0.28
N PHE A 7 -6.49 9.80 0.36
CA PHE A 7 -7.82 10.12 0.84
C PHE A 7 -8.51 11.09 -0.13
N PRO A 8 -8.97 10.61 -1.29
CA PRO A 8 -9.58 11.50 -2.27
C PRO A 8 -10.92 12.00 -1.72
N GLN A 9 -10.95 13.26 -1.28
CA GLN A 9 -12.12 13.93 -0.74
C GLN A 9 -13.13 14.25 -1.85
N ASP A 10 -14.40 14.42 -1.48
CA ASP A 10 -15.42 14.93 -2.40
C ASP A 10 -15.06 16.37 -2.78
N LEU A 11 -15.56 16.84 -3.92
CA LEU A 11 -15.38 18.24 -4.29
C LEU A 11 -16.09 19.12 -3.25
N ASP A 12 -15.42 20.17 -2.82
CA ASP A 12 -16.05 21.21 -2.01
C ASP A 12 -17.20 21.85 -2.79
N ASP A 13 -18.21 22.32 -2.05
CA ASP A 13 -19.35 23.04 -2.64
C ASP A 13 -18.93 24.42 -3.22
N GLU A 14 -17.82 24.95 -2.73
CA GLU A 14 -17.31 26.28 -3.08
C GLU A 14 -15.79 26.34 -3.06
N PHE A 15 -15.21 27.04 -4.05
CA PHE A 15 -13.77 27.22 -4.23
C PHE A 15 -13.44 28.71 -4.25
N LEU A 16 -12.48 29.13 -3.44
CA LEU A 16 -11.87 30.45 -3.58
C LEU A 16 -10.85 30.43 -4.72
N VAL A 17 -11.15 31.13 -5.81
CA VAL A 17 -10.25 31.27 -6.96
C VAL A 17 -9.60 32.64 -6.90
N THR A 18 -8.27 32.71 -6.99
CA THR A 18 -7.53 33.97 -7.11
C THR A 18 -7.02 34.16 -8.55
N TRP A 19 -7.35 35.28 -9.18
CA TRP A 19 -6.93 35.61 -10.55
C TRP A 19 -6.97 37.12 -10.78
N GLU A 20 -5.90 37.68 -11.33
CA GLU A 20 -5.75 39.13 -11.56
C GLU A 20 -6.66 39.66 -12.68
N GLY A 21 -7.09 38.81 -13.60
CA GLY A 21 -7.93 39.24 -14.72
C GLY A 21 -9.42 39.31 -14.40
N PHE A 22 -9.84 39.13 -13.14
CA PHE A 22 -11.23 39.34 -12.77
C PHE A 22 -11.63 40.80 -13.01
N PRO A 23 -12.81 41.06 -13.57
CA PRO A 23 -13.25 42.42 -13.84
C PRO A 23 -13.46 43.18 -12.52
N ALA A 24 -13.17 44.46 -12.54
CA ALA A 24 -13.53 45.34 -11.43
C ALA A 24 -15.04 45.37 -11.26
N ALA A 25 -15.50 45.21 -10.02
CA ALA A 25 -16.87 45.57 -9.68
C ALA A 25 -17.04 47.08 -9.91
N SER A 26 -18.16 47.50 -10.51
CA SER A 26 -18.40 48.89 -10.88
C SER A 26 -18.14 49.84 -9.69
N GLY A 27 -17.12 50.69 -9.80
CA GLY A 27 -16.76 51.68 -8.78
C GLY A 27 -15.81 51.19 -7.68
N CYS A 28 -15.26 49.97 -7.77
CA CYS A 28 -14.28 49.45 -6.81
C CYS A 28 -13.00 48.96 -7.51
N ASN A 29 -11.90 48.87 -6.76
CA ASN A 29 -10.70 48.19 -7.25
C ASN A 29 -11.02 46.72 -7.57
N PRO A 30 -10.43 46.14 -8.63
CA PRO A 30 -10.65 44.74 -8.96
C PRO A 30 -10.25 43.85 -7.80
N MET A 31 -11.19 43.03 -7.32
CA MET A 31 -10.88 41.99 -6.35
C MET A 31 -10.22 40.84 -7.11
N PRO A 32 -8.96 40.47 -6.80
CA PRO A 32 -8.26 39.43 -7.53
C PRO A 32 -8.70 38.03 -7.08
N TRP A 33 -9.93 37.89 -6.57
CA TRP A 33 -10.47 36.65 -6.05
C TRP A 33 -11.99 36.59 -6.17
N ARG A 34 -12.53 35.38 -6.30
CA ARG A 34 -13.96 35.09 -6.33
C ARG A 34 -14.22 33.68 -5.83
N TYR A 35 -15.30 33.49 -5.10
CA TYR A 35 -15.83 32.15 -4.84
C TYR A 35 -16.55 31.58 -6.07
N MET A 36 -16.42 30.27 -6.28
CA MET A 36 -17.03 29.57 -7.40
C MET A 36 -17.53 28.21 -6.96
N ASN A 37 -18.74 27.83 -7.36
CA ASN A 37 -19.16 26.42 -7.23
C ASN A 37 -18.42 25.53 -8.25
N PRO A 38 -18.46 24.19 -8.12
CA PRO A 38 -17.78 23.28 -9.05
C PRO A 38 -18.05 23.55 -10.53
N GLY A 39 -19.31 23.84 -10.89
CA GLY A 39 -19.69 24.10 -12.27
C GLY A 39 -19.12 25.41 -12.83
N GLU A 40 -19.08 26.46 -12.01
CA GLU A 40 -18.42 27.73 -12.33
C GLU A 40 -16.91 27.58 -12.47
N LEU A 41 -16.30 26.80 -11.56
CA LEU A 41 -14.87 26.51 -11.61
C LEU A 41 -14.50 25.77 -12.89
N VAL A 42 -15.25 24.73 -13.29
CA VAL A 42 -15.01 24.01 -14.55
C VAL A 42 -15.07 24.95 -15.75
N ARG A 43 -16.08 25.83 -15.83
CA ARG A 43 -16.19 26.83 -16.91
C ARG A 43 -15.00 27.80 -16.91
N PHE A 44 -14.58 28.27 -15.74
CA PHE A 44 -13.41 29.13 -15.60
C PHE A 44 -12.13 28.44 -16.08
N LEU A 45 -11.88 27.20 -15.65
CA LEU A 45 -10.70 26.43 -16.03
C LEU A 45 -10.68 26.06 -17.52
N LEU A 46 -11.85 25.83 -18.13
CA LEU A 46 -11.97 25.64 -19.57
C LEU A 46 -11.51 26.88 -20.33
N ALA A 47 -12.00 28.07 -19.97
CA ALA A 47 -11.57 29.33 -20.58
C ALA A 47 -10.05 29.54 -20.40
N ARG A 48 -9.51 29.24 -19.21
CA ARG A 48 -8.06 29.33 -18.99
C ARG A 48 -7.25 28.30 -19.79
N THR A 49 -7.84 27.15 -20.13
CA THR A 49 -7.18 26.17 -21.00
C THR A 49 -7.02 26.71 -22.43
N GLU A 50 -7.97 27.52 -22.91
CA GLU A 50 -7.86 28.23 -24.20
C GLU A 50 -6.74 29.27 -24.19
N ASP A 51 -6.55 29.95 -23.05
CA ASP A 51 -5.43 30.88 -22.81
C ASP A 51 -4.08 30.16 -22.63
N GLY A 52 -4.04 28.82 -22.72
CA GLY A 52 -2.82 28.03 -22.64
C GLY A 52 -2.40 27.62 -21.21
N PHE A 53 -3.25 27.86 -20.21
CA PHE A 53 -3.01 27.33 -18.87
C PHE A 53 -3.25 25.82 -18.83
N CYS A 54 -2.62 25.16 -17.85
CA CYS A 54 -2.82 23.74 -17.58
C CYS A 54 -2.88 23.53 -16.06
N PHE A 55 -3.66 22.53 -15.65
CA PHE A 55 -3.97 22.30 -14.24
C PHE A 55 -4.01 20.80 -13.92
N PRO A 56 -3.41 20.35 -12.81
CA PRO A 56 -3.50 18.96 -12.42
C PRO A 56 -4.92 18.63 -11.97
N LEU A 57 -5.46 17.51 -12.44
CA LEU A 57 -6.81 17.04 -12.12
C LEU A 57 -6.72 15.75 -11.30
N ASN A 58 -7.48 15.65 -10.21
CA ASN A 58 -7.60 14.39 -9.49
C ASN A 58 -8.39 13.38 -10.36
N PRO A 59 -7.91 12.15 -10.57
CA PRO A 59 -8.65 11.10 -11.28
C PRO A 59 -10.04 10.84 -10.70
N LYS A 60 -10.26 11.01 -9.39
CA LYS A 60 -11.61 10.90 -8.79
C LYS A 60 -12.57 11.89 -9.45
N TRP A 61 -12.15 13.15 -9.60
CA TRP A 61 -12.98 14.19 -10.20
C TRP A 61 -13.38 13.86 -11.63
N LEU A 62 -12.46 13.30 -12.40
CA LEU A 62 -12.72 12.88 -13.78
C LEU A 62 -13.76 11.75 -13.90
N LEU A 63 -13.93 10.97 -12.83
CA LEU A 63 -14.76 9.77 -12.81
C LEU A 63 -16.10 9.98 -12.10
N CYS A 64 -16.16 10.90 -11.16
CA CYS A 64 -17.34 11.09 -10.31
C CYS A 64 -18.05 12.42 -10.56
N ASP A 65 -17.34 13.45 -11.05
CA ASP A 65 -17.84 14.81 -11.03
C ASP A 65 -18.20 15.32 -12.45
N PRO A 66 -19.45 15.76 -12.68
CA PRO A 66 -19.89 16.23 -13.99
C PRO A 66 -19.04 17.37 -14.56
N GLY A 67 -18.72 17.29 -15.86
CA GLY A 67 -17.97 18.32 -16.60
C GLY A 67 -16.44 18.23 -16.45
N TRP A 68 -15.91 17.59 -15.42
CA TRP A 68 -14.45 17.48 -15.19
C TRP A 68 -13.73 16.66 -16.26
N TYR A 69 -14.37 15.61 -16.78
CA TYR A 69 -13.82 14.86 -17.90
C TYR A 69 -13.70 15.72 -19.17
N THR A 70 -14.66 16.62 -19.43
CA THR A 70 -14.59 17.57 -20.56
C THR A 70 -13.40 18.53 -20.43
N LEU A 71 -13.11 19.02 -19.22
CA LEU A 71 -11.90 19.81 -18.94
C LEU A 71 -10.62 19.01 -19.20
N PHE A 72 -10.58 17.73 -18.81
CA PHE A 72 -9.46 16.85 -19.11
C PHE A 72 -9.26 16.65 -20.62
N GLU A 73 -10.34 16.47 -21.39
CA GLU A 73 -10.27 16.39 -22.86
C GLU A 73 -9.79 17.69 -23.49
N ALA A 74 -10.21 18.84 -22.98
CA ALA A 74 -9.73 20.14 -23.44
C ALA A 74 -8.21 20.27 -23.22
N GLN A 75 -7.71 19.86 -22.05
CA GLN A 75 -6.27 19.85 -21.77
C GLN A 75 -5.50 18.86 -22.67
N LEU A 76 -6.06 17.68 -23.00
CA LEU A 76 -5.43 16.75 -23.94
C LEU A 76 -5.30 17.31 -25.36
N LYS A 77 -6.31 18.09 -25.80
CA LYS A 77 -6.31 18.75 -27.10
C LYS A 77 -5.31 19.90 -27.14
N SER A 78 -5.17 20.67 -26.06
CA SER A 78 -4.22 21.79 -26.00
C SER A 78 -2.76 21.33 -25.96
N ARG A 79 -1.85 22.13 -26.55
CA ARG A 79 -0.41 21.81 -26.57
C ARG A 79 0.19 21.84 -25.16
N ALA A 80 -0.12 22.88 -24.40
CA ALA A 80 0.36 23.06 -23.03
C ALA A 80 -0.17 21.96 -22.11
N GLY A 81 -1.49 21.70 -22.16
CA GLY A 81 -2.14 20.67 -21.36
C GLY A 81 -1.58 19.27 -21.66
N ARG A 82 -1.38 18.91 -22.93
CA ARG A 82 -0.80 17.60 -23.30
C ARG A 82 0.62 17.41 -22.75
N ALA A 83 1.45 18.46 -22.82
CA ALA A 83 2.80 18.41 -22.28
C ALA A 83 2.82 18.26 -20.74
N ALA A 84 1.89 18.92 -20.05
CA ALA A 84 1.73 18.79 -18.60
C ALA A 84 1.16 17.42 -18.20
N LEU A 85 0.13 16.95 -18.92
CA LEU A 85 -0.51 15.66 -18.70
C LEU A 85 0.45 14.48 -18.92
N GLU A 86 1.41 14.56 -19.85
CA GLU A 86 2.44 13.51 -19.98
C GLU A 86 3.33 13.42 -18.72
N LYS A 87 3.52 14.53 -18.01
CA LYS A 87 4.28 14.54 -16.75
C LYS A 87 3.46 13.98 -15.59
N TRP A 88 2.19 14.38 -15.47
CA TRP A 88 1.30 13.95 -14.38
C TRP A 88 0.77 12.52 -14.57
N PHE A 89 0.46 12.14 -15.80
CA PHE A 89 -0.07 10.84 -16.20
C PHE A 89 0.71 10.26 -17.39
N PRO A 90 1.96 9.79 -17.17
CA PRO A 90 2.81 9.30 -18.26
C PRO A 90 2.14 8.21 -19.09
N ARG A 91 2.30 8.21 -20.42
CA ARG A 91 1.62 7.25 -21.31
C ARG A 91 1.85 5.80 -20.93
N LYS A 92 3.05 5.48 -20.44
CA LYS A 92 3.44 4.13 -19.97
C LYS A 92 2.62 3.64 -18.77
N SER A 93 2.05 4.56 -17.97
CA SER A 93 1.19 4.20 -16.83
C SER A 93 -0.16 3.60 -17.27
N GLY A 94 -0.61 3.96 -18.48
CA GLY A 94 -1.94 3.60 -18.99
C GLY A 94 -3.10 4.32 -18.31
N ILE A 95 -2.86 5.29 -17.41
CA ILE A 95 -3.91 5.98 -16.64
C ILE A 95 -4.90 6.70 -17.57
N CYS A 96 -4.42 7.52 -18.53
CA CYS A 96 -5.29 8.22 -19.46
C CYS A 96 -6.18 7.27 -20.29
N LYS A 97 -5.63 6.11 -20.70
CA LYS A 97 -6.40 5.09 -21.43
C LYS A 97 -7.51 4.50 -20.55
N ARG A 98 -7.21 4.24 -19.27
CA ARG A 98 -8.19 3.71 -18.31
C ARG A 98 -9.27 4.73 -18.01
N LEU A 99 -8.92 5.99 -17.77
CA LEU A 99 -9.88 7.09 -17.58
C LEU A 99 -10.86 7.18 -18.75
N ALA A 100 -10.33 7.19 -19.99
CA ALA A 100 -11.18 7.23 -21.18
C ALA A 100 -12.05 5.97 -21.36
N ALA A 101 -11.54 4.80 -20.99
CA ALA A 101 -12.33 3.56 -21.03
C ALA A 101 -13.45 3.56 -19.99
N VAL A 102 -13.20 4.07 -18.77
CA VAL A 102 -14.20 4.16 -17.71
C VAL A 102 -15.25 5.20 -18.07
N HIS A 103 -14.86 6.40 -18.52
CA HIS A 103 -15.81 7.43 -18.93
C HIS A 103 -16.72 6.96 -20.07
N ARG A 104 -16.19 6.21 -21.05
CA ARG A 104 -17.01 5.62 -22.12
C ARG A 104 -18.07 4.65 -21.60
N LYS A 105 -17.77 3.91 -20.53
CA LYS A 105 -18.72 3.00 -19.87
C LYS A 105 -19.71 3.74 -18.97
N HIS A 106 -19.26 4.83 -18.37
CA HIS A 106 -19.99 5.64 -17.39
C HIS A 106 -19.90 7.13 -17.77
N PRO A 107 -20.65 7.57 -18.80
CA PRO A 107 -20.52 8.93 -19.33
C PRO A 107 -20.97 10.01 -18.34
N HIS A 108 -21.86 9.65 -17.40
CA HIS A 108 -22.32 10.53 -16.33
C HIS A 108 -21.57 10.32 -15.01
N GLY A 109 -20.43 9.62 -15.06
CA GLY A 109 -19.65 9.24 -13.88
C GLY A 109 -20.27 8.09 -13.09
N PHE A 110 -19.67 7.79 -11.94
CA PHE A 110 -20.21 6.82 -10.99
C PHE A 110 -21.31 7.49 -10.16
N VAL A 111 -22.56 7.07 -10.37
CA VAL A 111 -23.70 7.53 -9.58
C VAL A 111 -23.90 6.56 -8.42
N MET A 112 -23.97 7.09 -7.20
CA MET A 112 -24.39 6.29 -6.04
C MET A 112 -25.86 5.88 -6.24
N GLU A 113 -26.15 4.58 -6.17
CA GLU A 113 -27.53 4.12 -6.18
C GLU A 113 -28.27 4.71 -4.97
N ARG A 114 -29.28 5.55 -5.24
CA ARG A 114 -30.15 6.12 -4.21
C ARG A 114 -30.87 4.98 -3.50
N GLY A 115 -30.36 4.57 -2.35
CA GLY A 115 -30.83 3.41 -1.61
C GLY A 115 -29.94 3.00 -0.44
N ALA A 116 -28.69 3.49 -0.39
CA ALA A 116 -27.90 3.50 0.84
C ALA A 116 -28.20 4.81 1.59
N ASP A 117 -28.81 4.71 2.78
CA ASP A 117 -29.34 5.81 3.59
C ASP A 117 -28.42 7.04 3.68
N ASP A 118 -28.92 8.15 3.14
CA ASP A 118 -28.34 9.50 3.15
C ASP A 118 -28.46 10.20 4.53
N SER A 119 -28.91 9.48 5.56
CA SER A 119 -29.30 10.03 6.87
C SER A 119 -28.31 9.77 8.00
N THR A 120 -27.11 9.25 7.72
CA THR A 120 -26.09 9.14 8.76
C THR A 120 -24.88 10.01 8.43
N ALA A 121 -24.47 10.81 9.42
CA ALA A 121 -23.18 11.49 9.51
C ALA A 121 -21.95 10.56 9.28
N ALA A 122 -22.18 9.26 9.06
CA ALA A 122 -21.24 8.24 8.63
C ALA A 122 -20.74 8.38 7.19
N SER A 123 -21.38 9.19 6.32
CA SER A 123 -20.89 9.38 4.94
C SER A 123 -19.62 10.24 4.84
N ARG A 124 -19.22 10.92 5.93
CA ARG A 124 -17.84 11.36 6.08
C ARG A 124 -17.04 10.15 6.56
N MET A 125 -16.51 9.36 5.62
CA MET A 125 -15.48 8.38 5.96
C MET A 125 -14.42 9.12 6.79
N ASP A 126 -14.31 8.76 8.06
CA ASP A 126 -13.30 9.30 8.95
C ASP A 126 -11.94 8.90 8.37
N ALA A 127 -11.22 9.87 7.82
CA ALA A 127 -9.95 9.64 7.16
C ALA A 127 -8.96 8.96 8.11
N ASP A 128 -9.05 9.26 9.41
CA ASP A 128 -8.20 8.66 10.44
C ASP A 128 -8.54 7.16 10.62
N LEU A 129 -9.82 6.81 10.57
CA LEU A 129 -10.26 5.42 10.61
C LEU A 129 -9.78 4.65 9.37
N ALA A 130 -9.95 5.23 8.18
CA ALA A 130 -9.48 4.63 6.93
C ALA A 130 -7.95 4.45 6.93
N GLU A 131 -7.20 5.41 7.48
CA GLU A 131 -5.74 5.29 7.65
C GLU A 131 -5.38 4.13 8.58
N ALA A 132 -6.07 4.03 9.73
CA ALA A 132 -5.84 2.96 10.70
C ALA A 132 -6.12 1.58 10.09
N GLU A 133 -7.23 1.44 9.35
CA GLU A 133 -7.57 0.21 8.64
C GLU A 133 -6.54 -0.17 7.58
N LEU A 134 -6.05 0.80 6.82
CA LEU A 134 -5.04 0.55 5.80
C LEU A 134 -3.70 0.14 6.43
N LYS A 135 -3.27 0.79 7.52
CA LYS A 135 -2.08 0.39 8.30
C LYS A 135 -2.22 -1.04 8.82
N ARG A 136 -3.39 -1.40 9.37
CA ARG A 136 -3.70 -2.76 9.83
C ARG A 136 -3.60 -3.76 8.68
N TYR A 137 -4.21 -3.45 7.53
CA TYR A 137 -4.19 -4.31 6.36
C TYR A 137 -2.76 -4.56 5.84
N ILE A 138 -1.94 -3.52 5.70
CA ILE A 138 -0.54 -3.65 5.26
C ILE A 138 0.27 -4.53 6.23
N THR A 139 0.05 -4.34 7.53
CA THR A 139 0.70 -5.13 8.58
C THR A 139 0.34 -6.61 8.46
N LEU A 140 -0.94 -6.92 8.30
CA LEU A 140 -1.43 -8.29 8.10
C LEU A 140 -0.88 -8.92 6.80
N GLN A 141 -0.79 -8.16 5.71
CA GLN A 141 -0.20 -8.65 4.45
C GLN A 141 1.28 -9.01 4.62
N ARG A 142 2.05 -8.20 5.35
CA ARG A 142 3.46 -8.50 5.66
C ARG A 142 3.58 -9.74 6.54
N ALA A 143 2.75 -9.86 7.58
CA ALA A 143 2.71 -11.04 8.45
C ALA A 143 2.36 -12.31 7.67
N ARG A 144 1.34 -12.25 6.80
CA ARG A 144 0.91 -13.37 5.94
C ARG A 144 2.02 -13.85 5.00
N LYS A 145 2.81 -12.93 4.42
CA LYS A 145 3.97 -13.28 3.59
C LYS A 145 5.05 -14.00 4.40
N LYS A 146 5.39 -13.52 5.59
CA LYS A 146 6.37 -14.15 6.48
C LYS A 146 5.93 -15.55 6.91
N LEU A 147 4.67 -15.71 7.31
CA LEU A 147 4.12 -17.01 7.68
C LEU A 147 4.18 -18.01 6.52
N ARG A 148 3.86 -17.58 5.29
CA ARG A 148 3.96 -18.43 4.10
C ARG A 148 5.39 -18.94 3.88
N VAL A 149 6.40 -18.10 4.07
CA VAL A 149 7.81 -18.49 3.96
C VAL A 149 8.17 -19.52 5.03
N VAL A 150 7.77 -19.29 6.29
CA VAL A 150 8.00 -20.24 7.39
C VAL A 150 7.35 -21.59 7.10
N LEU A 151 6.07 -21.60 6.69
CA LEU A 151 5.35 -22.83 6.35
C LEU A 151 5.98 -23.57 5.16
N PHE A 152 6.47 -22.84 4.15
CA PHE A 152 7.20 -23.42 3.04
C PHE A 152 8.48 -24.13 3.50
N PHE A 153 9.28 -23.48 4.36
CA PHE A 153 10.49 -24.09 4.93
C PHE A 153 10.16 -25.30 5.81
N MET A 154 9.13 -25.23 6.65
CA MET A 154 8.67 -26.36 7.45
C MET A 154 8.28 -27.56 6.58
N LYS A 155 7.60 -27.32 5.45
CA LYS A 155 7.23 -28.37 4.49
C LYS A 155 8.47 -29.01 3.85
N MET A 156 9.46 -28.20 3.44
CA MET A 156 10.72 -28.73 2.88
C MET A 156 11.52 -29.55 3.90
N ASN A 157 11.58 -29.08 5.15
CA ASN A 157 12.31 -29.80 6.20
C ASN A 157 11.59 -31.08 6.62
N LYS A 158 10.25 -31.10 6.64
CA LYS A 158 9.50 -32.35 6.82
C LYS A 158 9.77 -33.36 5.71
N ALA A 159 9.95 -32.92 4.47
CA ALA A 159 10.34 -33.83 3.38
C ALA A 159 11.78 -34.36 3.54
N LYS A 160 12.68 -33.58 4.16
CA LYS A 160 14.07 -33.96 4.39
C LYS A 160 14.30 -34.86 5.62
N TYR A 161 13.47 -34.72 6.66
CA TYR A 161 13.61 -35.47 7.93
C TYR A 161 12.44 -36.42 8.23
N GLY A 162 11.39 -36.43 7.40
CA GLY A 162 10.21 -37.28 7.56
C GLY A 162 10.42 -38.74 7.13
N GLY A 163 11.56 -39.08 6.52
CA GLY A 163 11.91 -40.46 6.17
C GLY A 163 12.47 -41.26 7.35
N ASN A 164 13.25 -40.64 8.25
CA ASN A 164 14.08 -41.39 9.20
C ASN A 164 13.73 -41.19 10.68
N LEU A 165 12.60 -40.55 11.03
CA LEU A 165 12.26 -40.43 12.46
C LEU A 165 11.88 -41.79 13.08
N LYS A 166 11.34 -42.72 12.29
CA LYS A 166 11.10 -44.11 12.73
C LYS A 166 12.40 -44.93 12.79
N GLU A 167 13.32 -44.75 11.84
CA GLU A 167 14.63 -45.44 11.86
C GLU A 167 15.54 -44.91 12.98
N MET A 168 15.58 -43.60 13.22
CA MET A 168 16.37 -43.02 14.30
C MET A 168 15.85 -43.39 15.70
N LEU A 169 14.53 -43.60 15.86
CA LEU A 169 13.96 -44.10 17.12
C LEU A 169 14.19 -45.62 17.30
N ALA A 170 14.27 -46.38 16.21
CA ALA A 170 14.63 -47.80 16.25
C ALA A 170 16.12 -47.99 16.61
N ASP A 171 17.04 -47.21 16.03
CA ASP A 171 18.48 -47.29 16.33
C ASP A 171 18.84 -46.83 17.75
N SER A 172 18.03 -45.97 18.37
CA SER A 172 18.24 -45.57 19.78
C SER A 172 17.80 -46.64 20.80
N ALA A 173 16.97 -47.60 20.41
CA ALA A 173 16.55 -48.70 21.26
C ALA A 173 17.58 -49.83 21.33
N ASP A 174 18.32 -50.05 20.23
CA ASP A 174 19.35 -51.11 20.15
C ASP A 174 20.75 -50.68 20.62
N SER A 175 21.03 -49.37 20.72
CA SER A 175 22.36 -48.86 21.11
C SER A 175 22.57 -48.69 22.63
N ALA A 176 21.57 -49.01 23.46
CA ALA A 176 21.70 -48.97 24.92
C ALA A 176 22.37 -50.22 25.53
N SER A 177 22.80 -51.19 24.71
CA SER A 177 23.37 -52.47 25.18
C SER A 177 24.68 -52.87 24.49
N SER A 178 25.71 -52.00 24.44
CA SER A 178 27.11 -52.47 24.39
C SER A 178 28.10 -51.33 24.56
N SER A 179 28.78 -51.33 25.70
CA SER A 179 30.03 -50.58 25.93
C SER A 179 31.23 -51.43 25.52
N SER A 180 32.17 -50.89 24.73
CA SER A 180 33.62 -51.07 24.95
C SER A 180 34.49 -50.28 23.96
N ALA A 181 35.46 -49.57 24.53
CA ALA A 181 36.80 -49.19 24.09
C ALA A 181 37.24 -49.11 22.59
N GLU A 182 37.98 -48.03 22.33
CA GLU A 182 39.23 -47.91 21.55
C GLU A 182 39.28 -47.34 20.11
N SER A 183 40.14 -46.31 20.02
CA SER A 183 41.10 -45.99 18.95
C SER A 183 40.73 -45.04 17.79
N ALA A 184 41.77 -44.35 17.34
CA ALA A 184 41.82 -43.10 16.58
C ALA A 184 41.49 -43.22 15.08
N GLY A 185 40.97 -42.14 14.48
CA GLY A 185 40.88 -41.98 13.02
C GLY A 185 40.15 -40.72 12.58
N TYR A 186 40.89 -39.81 11.93
CA TYR A 186 40.50 -38.66 11.09
C TYR A 186 39.05 -38.11 11.16
N VAL A 187 38.92 -36.90 11.69
CA VAL A 187 37.68 -36.10 11.66
C VAL A 187 37.55 -35.40 10.30
N LEU A 188 36.62 -35.86 9.47
CA LEU A 188 36.05 -35.06 8.38
C LEU A 188 35.21 -33.93 9.00
N ALA A 189 35.51 -32.68 8.62
CA ALA A 189 34.78 -31.50 9.08
C ALA A 189 33.27 -31.58 8.75
N PRO A 190 32.37 -31.16 9.66
CA PRO A 190 30.94 -31.22 9.39
C PRO A 190 30.53 -30.16 8.36
N ARG A 191 29.77 -30.59 7.35
CA ARG A 191 29.02 -29.72 6.44
C ARG A 191 27.99 -28.93 7.25
N TRP A 192 28.12 -27.61 7.23
CA TRP A 192 27.17 -26.68 7.85
C TRP A 192 25.79 -26.84 7.22
N SER A 193 24.77 -27.03 8.06
CA SER A 193 23.38 -27.01 7.62
C SER A 193 22.90 -25.56 7.45
N PHE A 194 21.82 -25.35 6.69
CA PHE A 194 21.19 -24.03 6.55
C PHE A 194 20.78 -23.42 7.92
N TYR A 195 20.47 -24.27 8.91
CA TYR A 195 20.21 -23.84 10.26
C TYR A 195 21.46 -23.29 10.94
N ASP A 196 22.64 -23.84 10.70
CA ASP A 196 23.90 -23.33 11.26
C ASP A 196 24.28 -21.97 10.66
N VAL A 197 23.94 -21.72 9.38
CA VAL A 197 24.12 -20.42 8.73
C VAL A 197 23.11 -19.38 9.24
N LEU A 198 21.86 -19.78 9.45
CA LEU A 198 20.83 -18.91 9.99
C LEU A 198 21.08 -18.59 11.47
N ILE A 199 21.51 -19.59 12.26
CA ILE A 199 21.98 -19.47 13.64
C ILE A 199 23.25 -18.62 13.69
N ALA A 200 24.22 -18.79 12.79
CA ALA A 200 25.41 -17.94 12.75
C ALA A 200 25.09 -16.49 12.35
N ALA A 201 24.15 -16.26 11.43
CA ALA A 201 23.74 -14.90 11.01
C ALA A 201 22.91 -14.18 12.09
N THR A 202 22.08 -14.91 12.84
CA THR A 202 21.35 -14.38 14.00
C THR A 202 22.27 -14.24 15.22
N ALA A 203 23.24 -15.14 15.42
CA ALA A 203 24.25 -15.06 16.45
C ALA A 203 25.29 -13.95 16.19
N GLN A 204 25.65 -13.64 14.94
CA GLN A 204 26.47 -12.47 14.62
C GLN A 204 25.75 -11.16 14.97
N ARG A 205 24.42 -11.15 14.93
CA ARG A 205 23.60 -10.02 15.38
C ARG A 205 23.36 -10.00 16.89
N ALA A 206 23.49 -11.15 17.56
CA ALA A 206 23.39 -11.31 19.00
C ALA A 206 24.76 -11.30 19.73
N ARG A 207 25.88 -11.18 19.00
CA ARG A 207 27.26 -11.17 19.53
C ARG A 207 27.62 -9.99 20.46
N LEU A 208 26.63 -9.20 20.88
CA LEU A 208 26.79 -8.26 21.99
C LEU A 208 26.29 -8.79 23.34
N VAL A 209 25.60 -9.94 23.42
CA VAL A 209 25.20 -10.54 24.72
C VAL A 209 25.19 -12.07 24.62
N ARG A 210 25.97 -12.76 25.47
CA ARG A 210 25.97 -14.24 25.57
C ARG A 210 24.58 -14.72 26.07
N PRO A 211 23.89 -15.66 25.40
CA PRO A 211 22.58 -16.10 25.84
C PRO A 211 22.70 -17.26 26.85
N ASN A 212 22.04 -17.09 28.00
CA ASN A 212 21.53 -18.21 28.79
C ASN A 212 20.41 -18.88 27.99
N HIS A 213 20.47 -20.20 27.78
CA HIS A 213 19.46 -20.95 27.02
C HIS A 213 18.01 -20.71 27.50
N GLY A 214 17.81 -20.47 28.81
CA GLY A 214 16.50 -20.10 29.36
C GLY A 214 15.98 -18.74 28.89
N LEU A 215 16.86 -17.75 28.71
CA LEU A 215 16.48 -16.41 28.26
C LEU A 215 16.03 -16.41 26.80
N PHE A 216 16.64 -17.26 25.96
CA PHE A 216 16.28 -17.40 24.55
C PHE A 216 14.89 -18.03 24.37
N VAL A 217 14.57 -19.07 25.14
CA VAL A 217 13.23 -19.68 25.15
C VAL A 217 12.19 -18.67 25.65
N LEU A 218 12.52 -17.90 26.69
CA LEU A 218 11.63 -16.84 27.21
C LEU A 218 11.40 -15.74 26.15
N LEU A 219 12.43 -15.33 25.42
CA LEU A 219 12.31 -14.34 24.34
C LEU A 219 11.45 -14.85 23.18
N LEU A 220 11.58 -16.13 22.82
CA LEU A 220 10.77 -16.74 21.77
C LEU A 220 9.29 -16.81 22.17
N LEU A 221 9.03 -17.18 23.43
CA LEU A 221 7.68 -17.22 24.00
C LEU A 221 7.08 -15.82 24.13
N LEU A 222 7.85 -14.81 24.54
CA LEU A 222 7.44 -13.40 24.57
C LEU A 222 7.11 -12.89 23.17
N LEU A 223 7.89 -13.26 22.15
CA LEU A 223 7.65 -12.84 20.77
C LEU A 223 6.38 -13.49 20.19
N LEU A 224 6.12 -14.76 20.56
CA LEU A 224 4.88 -15.46 20.23
C LEU A 224 3.67 -14.85 20.96
N LEU A 225 3.82 -14.47 22.23
CA LEU A 225 2.77 -13.82 23.01
C LEU A 225 2.44 -12.43 22.47
N LEU A 226 3.45 -11.64 22.08
CA LEU A 226 3.29 -10.33 21.45
C LEU A 226 2.59 -10.44 20.09
N LEU A 227 2.92 -11.47 19.30
CA LEU A 227 2.21 -11.76 18.05
C LEU A 227 0.76 -12.15 18.29
N LEU A 228 0.46 -12.88 19.36
CA LEU A 228 -0.91 -13.25 19.76
C LEU A 228 -1.72 -12.04 20.24
N LEU A 229 -1.11 -11.16 21.04
CA LEU A 229 -1.73 -9.92 21.52
C LEU A 229 -1.97 -8.89 20.41
N LEU A 230 -1.17 -8.89 19.35
CA LEU A 230 -1.39 -8.04 18.17
C LEU A 230 -2.45 -8.59 17.20
N LEU A 231 -2.90 -9.83 17.41
CA LEU A 231 -3.95 -10.48 16.61
C LEU A 231 -5.34 -10.39 17.26
N LEU A 232 -5.41 -10.10 18.57
CA LEU A 232 -6.63 -9.76 19.31
C LEU A 232 -6.89 -8.24 19.21
#